data_AF-A0A2E8TF61-F1
#
_entry.id   AF-A0A2E8TF61-F1
#
_cell.length_a   1.000
_cell.length_b   1.000
_cell.length_c   1.000
_cell.angle_alpha   90.00
_cell.angle_beta   90.00
_cell.angle_gamma   90.00
#
_symmetry.space_group_name_H-M   'P 1'
#
loop_
_entity.id
_entity.type
_entity.pdbx_description
1 polymer ?
#
loop_
_entity_poly.entity_id
_entity_poly.type
_entity_poly.pdbx_seq_one_letter_code
_entity_poly.pdbx_strand_id
1 'polypeptide(L)'
;MIECVYRNDTDRMVIVKCVGTNHFYREKVVMPTEVFWFEAPEEARLEIWKMSMTGQMLHVRADVSDYAMQEEPATESLWAS
;
A
#
# COMPACT_ATOMS: atom_id res chain seq x y z
N MET A 1 7.53 11.05 5.86
CA MET A 1 7.18 9.77 5.20
C MET A 1 6.52 8.91 6.25
N ILE A 2 5.51 8.16 5.86
CA ILE A 2 4.74 7.27 6.74
C ILE A 2 4.88 5.83 6.24
N GLU A 3 4.88 4.88 7.17
CA GLU A 3 4.85 3.45 6.85
C GLU A 3 3.44 3.03 6.47
N CYS A 4 3.31 2.36 5.33
CA CYS A 4 2.05 1.96 4.77
C CYS A 4 2.04 0.46 4.43
N VAL A 5 0.84 -0.10 4.42
CA VAL A 5 0.61 -1.49 4.06
C VAL A 5 -0.56 -1.63 3.09
N TYR A 6 -0.32 -2.35 1.99
CA TYR A 6 -1.38 -2.81 1.10
C TYR A 6 -1.36 -4.33 1.00
N ARG A 7 -2.51 -4.96 1.20
CA ARG A 7 -2.70 -6.40 0.97
C ARG A 7 -3.53 -6.61 -0.28
N ASN A 8 -3.05 -7.45 -1.20
CA ASN A 8 -3.85 -7.86 -2.33
C ASN A 8 -4.73 -9.06 -1.95
N ASP A 9 -5.95 -8.79 -1.50
CA ASP A 9 -6.95 -9.82 -1.17
C ASP A 9 -7.68 -10.38 -2.40
N THR A 10 -7.19 -10.11 -3.62
CA THR A 10 -7.76 -10.65 -4.86
C THR A 10 -7.00 -11.88 -5.34
N ASP A 11 -7.62 -12.64 -6.25
CA ASP A 11 -7.05 -13.81 -6.93
C ASP A 11 -6.17 -13.44 -8.14
N ARG A 12 -5.97 -12.15 -8.40
CA ARG A 12 -5.25 -11.62 -9.56
C ARG A 12 -4.14 -10.66 -9.13
N MET A 13 -3.12 -10.53 -9.96
CA MET A 13 -2.11 -9.51 -9.74
C MET A 13 -2.70 -8.10 -9.92
N VAL A 14 -2.24 -7.16 -9.10
CA VAL A 14 -2.54 -5.73 -9.23
C VAL A 14 -1.24 -4.94 -9.30
N ILE A 15 -1.31 -3.73 -9.84
CA ILE A 15 -0.21 -2.76 -9.77
C ILE A 15 -0.59 -1.69 -8.76
N VAL A 16 0.23 -1.55 -7.73
CA VAL A 16 0.13 -0.46 -6.75
C VAL A 16 1.09 0.64 -7.18
N LYS A 17 0.58 1.86 -7.31
CA LYS A 17 1.37 3.07 -7.60
C LYS A 17 1.17 4.07 -6.48
N CYS A 18 2.26 4.66 -6.02
CA CYS A 18 2.25 5.77 -5.09
C CYS A 18 2.88 6.98 -5.78
N VAL A 19 2.12 8.05 -5.90
CA VAL A 19 2.50 9.27 -6.61
C VAL A 19 2.42 10.44 -5.65
N GLY A 20 3.56 11.04 -5.33
CA GLY A 20 3.66 12.13 -4.35
C GLY A 20 4.25 13.41 -4.94
N THR A 21 4.45 14.40 -4.08
CA THR A 21 5.16 15.64 -4.45
C THR A 21 6.65 15.37 -4.67
N ASN A 22 7.40 16.38 -5.13
CA ASN A 22 8.85 16.32 -5.30
C ASN A 22 9.33 15.14 -6.17
N HIS A 23 8.56 14.80 -7.20
CA HIS A 23 8.83 13.67 -8.11
C HIS A 23 8.87 12.31 -7.41
N PHE A 24 8.22 12.17 -6.24
CA PHE A 24 8.07 10.87 -5.59
C PHE A 24 7.20 9.94 -6.43
N TYR A 25 7.77 8.80 -6.82
CA TYR A 25 7.06 7.73 -7.52
C TYR A 25 7.53 6.37 -7.03
N ARG A 26 6.60 5.53 -6.64
CA ARG A 26 6.86 4.13 -6.28
C ARG A 26 5.81 3.25 -6.94
N GLU A 27 6.24 2.18 -7.59
CA GLU A 27 5.36 1.23 -8.26
C GLU A 27 5.78 -0.20 -7.94
N LYS A 28 4.80 -1.09 -7.73
CA LYS A 28 5.04 -2.52 -7.58
C LYS A 28 3.87 -3.33 -8.11
N VAL A 29 4.20 -4.44 -8.78
CA VAL A 29 3.25 -5.54 -9.00
C VAL A 29 3.10 -6.31 -7.70
N VAL A 30 1.86 -6.39 -7.19
CA VAL A 30 1.50 -7.12 -5.97
C VAL A 30 0.73 -8.38 -6.38
N MET A 31 1.30 -9.54 -6.09
CA MET A 31 0.76 -10.86 -6.41
C MET A 31 -0.49 -11.16 -5.59
N PRO A 32 -1.32 -12.14 -6.00
CA PRO A 32 -2.45 -12.60 -5.18
C PRO A 32 -1.98 -12.94 -3.76
N THR A 33 -2.71 -12.48 -2.75
CA THR A 33 -2.42 -12.68 -1.31
C THR A 33 -1.12 -12.06 -0.76
N GLU A 34 -0.33 -11.38 -1.60
CA GLU A 34 0.89 -10.69 -1.16
C GLU A 34 0.55 -9.45 -0.33
N VAL A 35 1.37 -9.22 0.70
CA VAL A 35 1.39 -7.99 1.49
C VAL A 35 2.56 -7.13 1.02
N PHE A 36 2.27 -5.89 0.66
CA PHE A 36 3.25 -4.91 0.24
C PHE A 36 3.41 -3.84 1.32
N TRP A 37 4.59 -3.83 1.95
CA TRP A 37 5.05 -2.82 2.90
C TRP A 37 5.84 -1.74 2.16
N PHE A 38 5.50 -0.47 2.38
CA PHE A 38 6.18 0.64 1.73
C PHE A 38 6.07 1.93 2.53
N GLU A 39 7.08 2.77 2.39
CA GLU A 39 7.03 4.17 2.84
C GLU A 39 6.54 5.10 1.73
N ALA A 40 5.83 6.15 2.11
CA ALA A 40 5.45 7.23 1.20
C ALA A 40 5.36 8.60 1.90
N PRO A 41 5.49 9.72 1.18
CA PRO A 41 5.07 11.03 1.69
C PRO A 41 3.59 11.01 2.06
N GLU A 42 3.20 11.70 3.13
CA GLU A 42 1.83 11.67 3.67
C GLU A 42 0.81 12.23 2.68
N GLU A 43 1.22 13.20 1.87
CA GLU A 43 0.44 13.81 0.81
C GLU A 43 0.42 13.01 -0.50
N ALA A 44 1.06 11.84 -0.55
CA ALA A 44 1.06 11.01 -1.74
C ALA A 44 -0.29 10.33 -1.95
N ARG A 45 -0.58 10.06 -3.23
CA ARG A 45 -1.77 9.34 -3.67
C ARG A 45 -1.44 7.90 -3.99
N LEU A 46 -2.25 6.98 -3.46
CA LEU A 46 -2.21 5.57 -3.84
C LEU A 46 -3.18 5.30 -4.99
N GLU A 47 -2.73 4.51 -5.96
CA GLU A 47 -3.55 3.98 -7.05
C GLU A 47 -3.39 2.47 -7.16
N ILE A 48 -4.51 1.76 -7.24
CA ILE A 48 -4.53 0.30 -7.47
C ILE A 48 -5.08 0.05 -8.87
N TRP A 49 -4.27 -0.55 -9.72
CA TRP A 49 -4.59 -0.87 -11.10
C TRP A 49 -4.77 -2.37 -11.27
N LYS A 50 -5.90 -2.78 -11.83
CA LYS A 50 -6.21 -4.17 -12.15
C LYS A 50 -5.93 -4.45 -13.62
N MET A 51 -5.55 -5.68 -13.93
CA MET A 51 -5.51 -6.16 -15.31
C MET A 51 -6.93 -6.52 -15.77
N SER A 52 -7.33 -5.94 -16.89
CA SER A 52 -8.59 -6.23 -17.59
C SER A 52 -8.29 -6.73 -19.00
N MET A 53 -9.30 -7.26 -19.70
CA MET A 53 -9.16 -7.71 -21.09
C MET A 53 -8.74 -6.58 -22.04
N THR A 54 -9.03 -5.34 -21.69
CA THR A 54 -8.71 -4.14 -22.48
C THR A 54 -7.43 -3.43 -22.01
N GLY A 55 -6.68 -4.02 -21.07
CA GLY A 55 -5.45 -3.44 -20.51
C GLY A 55 -5.56 -3.10 -19.02
N GLN A 56 -4.77 -2.14 -18.55
CA GLN A 56 -4.76 -1.73 -17.15
C GLN A 56 -5.95 -0.80 -16.86
N MET A 57 -6.69 -1.11 -15.79
CA MET A 57 -7.83 -0.31 -15.34
C MET A 57 -7.57 0.20 -13.92
N LEU A 58 -7.66 1.52 -13.74
CA LEU A 58 -7.63 2.11 -12.40
C LEU A 58 -8.86 1.65 -11.63
N HIS A 59 -8.63 0.95 -10.52
CA HIS A 59 -9.68 0.39 -9.68
C HIS A 59 -9.92 1.24 -8.43
N VAL A 60 -8.84 1.70 -7.80
CA VAL A 60 -8.91 2.52 -6.58
C VAL A 60 -7.96 3.69 -6.72
N ARG A 61 -8.42 4.85 -6.22
CA ARG A 61 -7.61 6.03 -5.97
C ARG A 61 -7.92 6.50 -4.56
N ALA A 62 -6.90 6.64 -3.72
CA ALA A 62 -7.02 6.97 -2.30
C ALA A 62 -5.81 7.79 -1.84
N ASP A 63 -5.93 8.42 -0.67
CA ASP A 63 -4.78 9.04 -0.01
C ASP A 63 -3.94 7.95 0.65
N VAL A 64 -2.62 8.11 0.66
CA VAL A 64 -1.75 7.04 1.19
C VAL A 64 -1.87 6.89 2.71
N SER A 65 -2.34 7.92 3.41
CA SER A 65 -2.67 7.92 4.83
C SER A 65 -3.75 6.91 5.21
N ASP A 66 -4.67 6.57 4.28
CA ASP A 66 -5.67 5.51 4.49
C ASP A 66 -5.04 4.11 4.64
N TYR A 67 -3.76 3.97 4.26
CA TYR A 67 -2.99 2.72 4.30
C TYR A 67 -1.86 2.77 5.32
N ALA A 68 -1.82 3.79 6.18
CA ALA A 68 -0.81 3.91 7.23
C ALA A 68 -0.85 2.69 8.18
N MET A 69 0.31 2.14 8.51
CA MET A 69 0.39 1.21 9.64
C MET A 69 0.06 1.98 10.91
N GLN A 70 -0.91 1.48 11.67
CA GLN A 70 -1.09 1.92 13.04
C GLN A 70 0.07 1.34 13.85
N GLU A 71 0.94 2.20 14.40
CA GLU A 71 1.83 1.82 15.48
C GLU A 71 0.94 1.47 16.69
N GLU A 72 0.58 0.20 16.87
CA GLU A 72 0.23 -0.24 18.20
C GLU A 72 1.50 -0.16 19.04
N PRO A 73 1.54 0.63 20.13
CA PRO A 73 2.71 0.66 20.98
C PRO A 73 2.98 -0.77 21.44
N ALA A 74 4.15 -1.29 21.09
CA ALA A 74 4.63 -2.57 21.57
C ALA A 74 4.56 -2.55 23.09
N THR A 75 3.46 -3.07 23.64
CA THR A 75 3.32 -3.21 25.08
C THR A 75 4.28 -4.34 25.42
N GLU A 76 5.48 -3.96 25.88
CA GLU A 76 6.45 -4.87 26.47
C GLU A 76 5.67 -5.85 27.34
N SER A 77 5.68 -7.11 26.92
CA SER A 77 4.99 -8.18 27.60
C SER A 77 5.67 -8.38 28.95
N LEU A 78 5.14 -7.69 29.96
CA LEU A 78 5.45 -7.77 31.38
C LEU A 78 4.99 -9.12 31.96
N TRP A 79 5.41 -10.24 31.37
CA TRP A 79 5.16 -11.57 31.92
C TRP A 79 6.47 -12.37 31.99
N ALA A 80 7.47 -11.79 32.65
CA ALA A 80 8.40 -12.59 33.43
C ALA A 80 7.80 -12.75 34.83
N SER A 81 7.15 -13.88 35.08
CA SER A 81 6.86 -14.40 36.43
C SER A 81 6.79 -15.92 36.36
#